data_AF-K0RVP0-F1
#
_entry.id   AF-K0RVP0-F1
#
_cell.length_a   1.000
_cell.length_b   1.000
_cell.length_c   1.000
_cell.angle_alpha   90.00
_cell.angle_beta   90.00
_cell.angle_gamma   90.00
#
_symmetry.space_group_name_H-M   'P 1'
#
loop_
_entity.id
_entity.type
_entity.pdbx_description
1 polymer ?
#
loop_
_entity_poly.entity_id
_entity_poly.type
_entity_poly.pdbx_seq_one_letter_code
_entity_poly.pdbx_strand_id
1 'polypeptide(L)'
;MDRYSIPALVDSVLAIYVEKGTIQVGSKIAVCNAQLAGSDDGVDPLDDSYDSSKRNCPLLLRITANSTRPAKWHARLGYVPPKSLENHAGTILVKSLDDIHPNGGSIPAIDLVVCKAYHRMYREELINENKQVYSTNHLTEAEESSRK
;
A
#
# COMPACT_ATOMS: atom_id res chain seq x y z
N MET A 1 -26.64 1.77 -1.70
CA MET A 1 -26.60 1.12 -3.03
C MET A 1 -25.25 0.43 -3.08
N ASP A 2 -25.15 -0.70 -2.39
CA ASP A 2 -23.89 -1.44 -2.23
C ASP A 2 -23.89 -2.43 -3.38
N ARG A 3 -23.28 -2.03 -4.50
CA ARG A 3 -23.54 -2.72 -5.77
C ARG A 3 -22.77 -4.04 -5.88
N TYR A 4 -21.59 -4.17 -5.27
CA TYR A 4 -20.76 -5.40 -5.33
C TYR A 4 -19.82 -5.48 -4.13
N SER A 5 -19.37 -6.70 -3.79
CA SER A 5 -18.33 -6.98 -2.78
C SER A 5 -17.18 -7.78 -3.39
N ILE A 6 -15.99 -7.62 -2.84
CA ILE A 6 -14.78 -8.40 -3.18
C ILE A 6 -14.02 -8.73 -1.90
N PRO A 7 -13.43 -9.93 -1.75
CA PRO A 7 -12.63 -10.24 -0.59
C PRO A 7 -11.36 -9.37 -0.56
N ALA A 8 -10.97 -8.93 0.63
CA ALA A 8 -9.77 -8.12 0.81
C ALA A 8 -8.57 -8.99 1.17
N LEU A 9 -7.44 -8.76 0.51
CA LEU A 9 -6.14 -9.28 0.92
C LEU A 9 -5.47 -8.23 1.81
N VAL A 10 -5.36 -8.53 3.11
CA VAL A 10 -4.84 -7.62 4.13
C VAL A 10 -3.40 -7.96 4.52
N ASP A 11 -2.62 -6.95 4.91
CA ASP A 11 -1.29 -7.17 5.50
C ASP A 11 -1.38 -7.63 6.97
N SER A 12 -0.23 -7.96 7.55
CA SER A 12 -0.15 -8.46 8.93
C SER A 12 -0.64 -7.45 9.96
N VAL A 13 -0.52 -6.15 9.66
CA VAL A 13 -0.93 -5.07 10.56
C VAL A 13 -2.46 -4.93 10.57
N LEU A 14 -3.09 -4.92 9.40
CA LEU A 14 -4.54 -4.92 9.27
C LEU A 14 -5.17 -6.21 9.84
N ALA A 15 -4.51 -7.36 9.67
CA ALA A 15 -4.95 -8.61 10.26
C ALA A 15 -5.08 -8.51 11.79
N ILE A 16 -4.09 -7.88 12.46
CA ILE A 16 -4.13 -7.63 13.91
C ILE A 16 -5.31 -6.72 14.27
N TYR A 17 -5.61 -5.68 13.48
CA TYR A 17 -6.75 -4.79 13.74
C TYR A 17 -8.10 -5.48 13.55
N VAL A 18 -8.19 -6.44 12.62
CA VAL A 18 -9.38 -7.29 12.46
C VAL A 18 -9.53 -8.24 13.65
N GLU A 19 -8.46 -8.91 14.06
CA GLU A 19 -8.46 -9.84 15.20
C GLU A 19 -8.84 -9.13 16.51
N LYS A 20 -8.33 -7.91 16.72
CA LYS A 20 -8.68 -7.06 17.87
C LYS A 20 -10.09 -6.49 17.81
N GLY A 21 -10.82 -6.68 16.70
CA GLY A 21 -12.15 -6.11 16.52
C GLY A 21 -12.16 -4.58 16.34
N THR A 22 -11.04 -3.97 15.96
CA THR A 22 -11.02 -2.54 15.58
C THR A 22 -11.63 -2.34 14.20
N ILE A 23 -11.37 -3.27 13.28
CA ILE A 23 -12.03 -3.36 11.98
C ILE A 23 -13.01 -4.53 12.07
N GLN A 24 -14.30 -4.23 11.91
CA GLN A 24 -15.39 -5.20 12.01
C GLN A 24 -16.31 -5.08 10.81
N VAL A 25 -17.15 -6.11 10.61
CA VAL A 25 -18.20 -6.07 9.60
C VAL A 25 -19.11 -4.87 9.86
N GLY A 26 -19.33 -4.04 8.83
CA GLY A 26 -20.09 -2.79 8.90
C GLY A 26 -19.23 -1.54 9.15
N SER A 27 -17.96 -1.69 9.54
CA SER A 27 -17.04 -0.55 9.62
C SER A 27 -16.76 0.03 8.24
N LYS A 28 -16.73 1.36 8.14
CA LYS A 28 -16.28 2.05 6.92
C LYS A 28 -14.81 2.39 7.04
N ILE A 29 -14.06 2.09 5.99
CA ILE A 29 -12.63 2.42 5.88
C ILE A 29 -12.39 3.22 4.60
N ALA A 30 -11.47 4.17 4.67
CA ALA A 30 -10.90 4.84 3.52
C ALA A 30 -9.59 4.14 3.16
N VAL A 31 -9.36 3.92 1.86
CA VAL A 31 -8.19 3.21 1.34
C VAL A 31 -7.61 4.00 0.16
N CYS A 32 -6.28 4.12 0.13
CA CYS A 32 -5.51 4.57 -1.03
C CYS A 32 -4.69 3.42 -1.59
N ASN A 33 -4.29 3.52 -2.86
CA ASN A 33 -3.37 2.57 -3.51
C ASN A 33 -3.78 1.08 -3.37
N ALA A 34 -5.08 0.81 -3.28
CA ALA A 34 -5.59 -0.56 -3.32
C ALA A 34 -5.28 -1.17 -4.68
N GLN A 35 -4.91 -2.44 -4.70
CA GLN A 35 -4.51 -3.12 -5.93
C GLN A 35 -5.33 -4.39 -6.11
N LEU A 36 -5.76 -4.62 -7.34
CA LEU A 36 -6.41 -5.87 -7.69
C LEU A 36 -5.33 -6.96 -7.81
N ALA A 37 -5.56 -8.09 -7.17
CA ALA A 37 -4.74 -9.29 -7.30
C ALA A 37 -5.60 -10.40 -7.90
N GLY A 38 -5.00 -11.21 -8.77
CA GLY A 38 -5.65 -12.38 -9.37
C GLY A 38 -6.25 -12.17 -10.77
N SER A 39 -6.17 -10.97 -11.32
CA SER A 39 -6.41 -10.70 -12.74
C SER A 39 -5.55 -9.54 -13.20
N ASP A 40 -4.92 -9.71 -14.37
CA ASP A 40 -4.17 -8.64 -15.05
C ASP A 40 -5.08 -7.83 -16.01
N ASP A 41 -6.25 -8.38 -16.34
CA ASP A 41 -7.26 -7.77 -17.23
C ASP A 41 -8.50 -7.30 -16.46
N GLY A 42 -9.35 -6.52 -17.14
CA GLY A 42 -10.64 -6.08 -16.64
C GLY A 42 -11.60 -7.26 -16.44
N VAL A 43 -12.23 -7.32 -15.26
CA VAL A 43 -13.15 -8.38 -14.86
C VAL A 43 -14.57 -7.81 -14.71
N ASP A 44 -15.58 -8.54 -15.21
CA ASP A 44 -16.98 -8.21 -14.94
C ASP A 44 -17.33 -8.59 -13.49
N PRO A 45 -17.79 -7.65 -12.64
CA PRO A 45 -18.17 -7.96 -11.27
C PRO A 45 -19.34 -8.94 -11.12
N LEU A 46 -20.10 -9.21 -12.20
CA LEU A 46 -21.20 -10.19 -12.23
C LEU A 46 -20.80 -11.58 -12.74
N ASP A 47 -19.55 -11.77 -13.16
CA ASP A 47 -19.08 -13.08 -13.61
C ASP A 47 -18.98 -14.05 -12.42
N ASP A 48 -19.75 -15.14 -12.51
CA ASP A 48 -19.80 -16.19 -11.49
C ASP A 48 -18.39 -16.75 -11.17
N SER A 49 -17.46 -16.73 -12.12
CA SER A 49 -16.07 -17.18 -11.93
C SER A 49 -15.34 -16.41 -10.82
N TYR A 50 -15.75 -15.16 -10.58
CA TYR A 50 -15.14 -14.23 -9.63
C TYR A 50 -16.06 -13.88 -8.46
N ASP A 51 -17.10 -14.67 -8.21
CA ASP A 51 -18.02 -14.44 -7.11
C ASP A 51 -17.29 -14.41 -5.76
N SER A 52 -17.44 -13.27 -5.06
CA SER A 52 -16.87 -13.02 -3.74
C SER A 52 -17.38 -13.96 -2.64
N SER A 53 -18.52 -14.63 -2.85
CA SER A 53 -19.06 -15.62 -1.92
C SER A 53 -18.23 -16.92 -1.90
N LYS A 54 -17.46 -17.19 -2.95
CA LYS A 54 -16.66 -18.40 -3.08
C LYS A 54 -15.42 -18.30 -2.20
N ARG A 55 -15.17 -19.35 -1.41
CA ARG A 55 -13.97 -19.45 -0.54
C ARG A 55 -12.64 -19.29 -1.29
N ASN A 56 -12.60 -19.71 -2.55
CA ASN A 56 -11.44 -19.61 -3.41
C ASN A 56 -11.67 -18.60 -4.54
N CYS A 57 -12.27 -17.44 -4.23
CA CYS A 57 -12.36 -16.35 -5.19
C CYS A 57 -10.92 -15.97 -5.63
N PRO A 58 -10.58 -16.08 -6.93
CA PRO A 58 -9.23 -15.79 -7.39
C PRO A 58 -8.94 -14.29 -7.35
N LEU A 59 -9.97 -13.45 -7.33
CA LEU A 59 -9.88 -11.99 -7.35
C LEU A 59 -9.91 -11.43 -5.93
N LEU A 60 -8.86 -10.70 -5.55
CA LEU A 60 -8.71 -10.13 -4.22
C LEU A 60 -8.34 -8.66 -4.33
N LEU A 61 -8.90 -7.84 -3.45
CA LEU A 61 -8.48 -6.45 -3.32
C LEU A 61 -7.40 -6.33 -2.25
N ARG A 62 -6.15 -6.13 -2.68
CA ARG A 62 -5.03 -5.89 -1.77
C ARG A 62 -5.12 -4.50 -1.16
N ILE A 63 -5.16 -4.45 0.16
CA ILE A 63 -5.14 -3.21 0.96
C ILE A 63 -4.06 -3.31 2.04
N THR A 64 -3.46 -2.17 2.38
CA THR A 64 -2.36 -2.12 3.36
C THR A 64 -2.60 -1.07 4.44
N ALA A 65 -2.04 -1.27 5.63
CA ALA A 65 -2.31 -0.49 6.83
C ALA A 65 -1.91 0.98 6.69
N ASN A 66 -0.74 1.28 6.12
CA ASN A 66 -0.27 2.66 5.94
C ASN A 66 -1.13 3.44 4.94
N SER A 67 -1.82 2.73 4.05
CA SER A 67 -2.75 3.29 3.07
C SER A 67 -4.22 3.14 3.46
N THR A 68 -4.54 2.77 4.71
CA THR A 68 -5.93 2.55 5.19
C THR A 68 -6.21 3.34 6.46
N ARG A 69 -7.38 3.98 6.57
CA ARG A 69 -7.83 4.67 7.78
C ARG A 69 -9.31 4.43 8.05
N PRO A 70 -9.78 4.45 9.32
CA PRO A 70 -11.20 4.45 9.63
C PRO A 70 -11.89 5.66 9.00
N ALA A 71 -13.05 5.44 8.38
CA ALA A 71 -13.88 6.49 7.82
C ALA A 71 -15.02 6.85 8.79
N LYS A 72 -15.54 8.07 8.69
CA LYS A 72 -16.72 8.50 9.45
C LYS A 72 -17.92 7.61 9.10
N TRP A 73 -18.80 7.34 10.06
CA TRP A 73 -19.98 6.48 9.86
C TRP A 73 -20.90 6.95 8.71
N HIS A 74 -21.01 8.27 8.52
CA HIS A 74 -21.82 8.90 7.47
C HIS A 74 -21.06 9.06 6.13
N ALA A 75 -19.82 8.57 6.04
CA ALA A 75 -19.06 8.62 4.78
C ALA A 75 -19.81 7.83 3.69
N ARG A 76 -19.84 8.39 2.48
CA ARG A 76 -20.41 7.72 1.31
C ARG A 76 -19.45 6.61 0.86
N LEU A 77 -19.99 5.46 0.49
CA LEU A 77 -19.22 4.38 -0.13
C LEU A 77 -18.88 4.72 -1.58
N GLY A 78 -17.80 4.13 -2.08
CA GLY A 78 -17.28 4.36 -3.43
C GLY A 78 -16.08 5.31 -3.45
N TYR A 79 -15.75 5.78 -4.65
CA TYR A 79 -14.60 6.68 -4.85
C TYR A 79 -14.78 8.00 -4.11
N VAL A 80 -13.74 8.38 -3.38
CA VAL A 80 -13.68 9.62 -2.61
C VAL A 80 -13.19 10.73 -3.55
N PRO A 81 -13.96 11.81 -3.77
CA PRO A 81 -13.52 12.89 -4.65
C PRO A 81 -12.31 13.61 -4.04
N PRO A 82 -11.35 14.10 -4.86
CA PRO A 82 -10.10 14.70 -4.37
C PRO A 82 -10.31 15.87 -3.39
N LYS A 83 -11.42 16.60 -3.52
CA LYS A 83 -11.76 17.76 -2.68
C LYS A 83 -12.23 17.41 -1.27
N SER A 84 -12.56 16.14 -1.01
CA SER A 84 -13.16 15.72 0.27
C SER A 84 -12.14 15.19 1.30
N LEU A 85 -10.93 14.84 0.85
CA LEU A 85 -9.79 14.59 1.72
C LEU A 85 -9.01 15.89 1.76
N GLU A 86 -9.39 16.73 2.72
CA GLU A 86 -8.91 18.10 2.93
C GLU A 86 -7.39 18.18 2.67
N ASN A 87 -7.03 18.87 1.59
CA ASN A 87 -5.70 19.38 1.24
C ASN A 87 -4.63 18.40 0.70
N HIS A 88 -4.92 17.11 0.52
CA HIS A 88 -3.91 16.11 0.05
C HIS A 88 -4.25 15.44 -1.29
N ALA A 89 -4.90 16.17 -2.21
CA ALA A 89 -5.25 15.70 -3.54
C ALA A 89 -6.04 14.36 -3.58
N GLY A 90 -6.84 14.07 -2.54
CA GLY A 90 -7.56 12.80 -2.46
C GLY A 90 -6.77 11.64 -1.86
N THR A 91 -5.61 11.89 -1.27
CA THR A 91 -4.78 10.86 -0.61
C THR A 91 -4.94 10.88 0.91
N ILE A 92 -4.66 9.74 1.53
CA ILE A 92 -4.56 9.62 2.99
C ILE A 92 -3.21 10.23 3.42
N LEU A 93 -3.25 11.26 4.25
CA LEU A 93 -2.04 11.81 4.86
C LEU A 93 -1.69 11.03 6.13
N VAL A 94 -0.44 10.57 6.22
CA VAL A 94 0.15 10.09 7.47
C VAL A 94 0.60 11.29 8.29
N LYS A 95 0.16 11.37 9.55
CA LYS A 95 0.35 12.56 10.40
C LYS A 95 1.76 12.64 11.01
N SER A 96 2.32 11.49 11.41
CA SER A 96 3.65 11.39 12.00
C SER A 96 4.39 10.17 11.44
N LEU A 97 5.72 10.21 11.48
CA LEU A 97 6.56 9.04 11.20
C LEU A 97 6.27 7.89 12.18
N ASP A 98 5.83 8.19 13.40
CA ASP A 98 5.48 7.19 14.41
C ASP A 98 4.21 6.40 14.06
N ASP A 99 3.35 6.95 13.19
CA ASP A 99 2.13 6.29 12.71
C ASP A 99 2.41 5.29 11.58
N ILE A 100 3.66 5.21 11.11
CA ILE A 100 4.07 4.31 10.03
C ILE A 100 4.30 2.92 10.59
N HIS A 101 3.61 1.94 10.04
CA HIS A 101 3.87 0.54 10.33
C HIS A 101 4.88 -0.03 9.33
N PRO A 102 6.01 -0.62 9.77
CA PRO A 102 7.03 -1.19 8.87
C PRO A 102 6.49 -2.26 7.91
N ASN A 103 5.53 -3.07 8.38
CA ASN A 103 4.86 -4.10 7.58
C ASN A 103 3.50 -3.64 7.00
N GLY A 104 3.23 -2.33 7.01
CA GLY A 104 1.96 -1.72 6.63
C GLY A 104 1.85 -1.32 5.15
N GLY A 105 2.77 -1.78 4.31
CA GLY A 105 2.86 -1.41 2.90
C GLY A 105 3.24 0.06 2.67
N SER A 106 2.95 0.56 1.46
CA SER A 106 3.35 1.90 1.04
C SER A 106 2.57 3.01 1.75
N ILE A 107 3.21 4.16 1.91
CA ILE A 107 2.63 5.39 2.46
C ILE A 107 2.13 6.24 1.29
N PRO A 108 0.83 6.59 1.24
CA PRO A 108 0.29 7.34 0.11
C PRO A 108 0.73 8.80 0.09
N ALA A 109 0.79 9.45 1.25
CA ALA A 109 1.31 10.80 1.41
C ALA A 109 1.80 11.04 2.84
N ILE A 110 2.84 11.87 2.97
CA ILE A 110 3.36 12.35 4.26
C ILE A 110 3.95 13.75 4.06
N ASP A 111 3.77 14.62 5.05
CA ASP A 111 4.35 15.96 5.09
C ASP A 111 5.58 15.94 6.00
N LEU A 112 6.73 16.37 5.48
CA LEU A 112 8.02 16.24 6.15
C LEU A 112 8.89 17.49 5.93
N VAL A 113 9.70 17.80 6.94
CA VAL A 113 10.76 18.81 6.85
C VAL A 113 12.09 18.10 6.57
N VAL A 114 12.74 18.46 5.45
CA VAL A 114 14.07 17.94 5.12
C VAL A 114 15.10 18.53 6.07
N CYS A 115 15.53 17.73 7.05
CA CYS A 115 16.50 18.17 8.06
C CYS A 115 17.94 18.16 7.53
N LYS A 116 18.27 17.21 6.64
CA LYS A 116 19.61 17.05 6.09
C LYS A 116 19.55 16.37 4.72
N ALA A 117 20.28 16.92 3.76
CA ALA A 117 20.56 16.27 2.48
C ALA A 117 21.97 15.64 2.52
N TYR A 118 22.07 14.36 2.17
CA TYR A 118 23.34 13.63 2.09
C TYR A 118 23.88 13.63 0.66
N HIS A 119 25.20 13.43 0.52
CA HIS A 119 25.83 13.30 -0.80
C HIS A 119 25.34 12.04 -1.51
N ARG A 120 25.46 12.06 -2.84
CA ARG A 120 25.13 10.89 -3.67
C ARG A 120 26.05 9.73 -3.33
N MET A 121 25.46 8.55 -3.15
CA MET A 121 26.16 7.30 -2.91
C MET A 121 25.85 6.33 -4.06
N TYR A 122 26.80 5.46 -4.36
CA TYR A 122 26.66 4.39 -5.35
C TYR A 122 26.61 3.04 -4.62
N ARG A 123 25.74 2.14 -5.08
CA ARG A 123 25.63 0.77 -4.55
C ARG A 123 25.98 -0.20 -5.67
N GLU A 124 27.04 -0.97 -5.46
CA GLU A 124 27.48 -2.01 -6.38
C GLU A 124 27.00 -3.36 -5.84
N GLU A 125 26.27 -4.09 -6.66
CA GLU A 125 25.84 -5.45 -6.36
C GLU A 125 26.56 -6.40 -7.30
N LEU A 126 27.38 -7.29 -6.73
CA LEU A 126 27.97 -8.37 -7.51
C LEU A 126 26.98 -9.53 -7.54
N ILE A 127 26.62 -9.89 -8.76
CA ILE A 127 25.57 -10.85 -9.04
C ILE A 127 26.21 -12.09 -9.68
N ASN A 128 25.93 -13.27 -9.15
CA ASN A 128 26.34 -14.54 -9.75
C ASN A 128 25.51 -14.87 -11.00
N GLU A 129 25.92 -15.89 -11.75
CA GLU A 129 25.19 -16.38 -12.94
C GLU A 129 23.71 -16.70 -12.64
N ASN A 130 23.39 -17.10 -11.40
CA ASN A 130 22.03 -17.38 -10.93
C ASN A 130 21.22 -16.13 -10.51
N LYS A 131 21.67 -14.92 -10.86
CA LYS A 131 21.09 -13.63 -10.44
C LYS A 131 21.03 -13.41 -8.92
N GLN A 132 21.87 -14.12 -8.17
CA GLN A 132 21.95 -13.98 -6.72
C GLN A 132 23.03 -12.96 -6.37
N VAL A 133 22.66 -11.94 -5.58
CA VAL A 133 23.61 -10.97 -5.03
C VAL A 133 24.43 -11.65 -3.94
N TYR A 134 25.74 -11.74 -4.12
CA TYR A 134 26.64 -12.35 -3.13
C TYR A 134 27.56 -11.33 -2.45
N SER A 135 27.66 -10.11 -2.99
CA SER A 135 28.36 -9.00 -2.36
C SER A 135 27.66 -7.68 -2.67
N THR A 136 27.69 -6.76 -1.71
CA THR A 136 27.16 -5.41 -1.83
C THR A 136 28.21 -4.44 -1.31
N ASN A 137 28.67 -3.53 -2.16
CA ASN A 137 29.58 -2.45 -1.78
C ASN A 137 28.87 -1.09 -1.88
N HIS A 138 29.24 -0.17 -0.98
CA HIS A 138 28.78 1.22 -1.01
C HIS A 138 29.96 2.14 -1.29
N LEU A 139 29.84 2.96 -2.33
CA LEU A 139 30.91 3.82 -2.83
C LEU A 139 30.46 5.28 -2.74
N THR A 140 31.38 6.14 -2.33
CA THR A 140 31.24 7.59 -2.44
C THR A 140 31.49 8.05 -3.87
N GLU A 141 31.06 9.25 -4.21
CA GLU A 141 31.26 9.83 -5.55
C GLU A 141 32.74 9.97 -5.93
N ALA A 142 33.63 10.19 -4.97
CA ALA A 142 35.08 10.26 -5.21
C ALA A 142 35.67 8.89 -5.58
N GLU A 143 35.24 7.82 -4.91
CA GLU A 143 35.68 6.45 -5.20
C GLU A 143 35.17 5.98 -6.56
N GLU A 144 33.93 6.31 -6.91
CA GLU A 144 33.36 6.00 -8.23
C GLU A 144 34.05 6.78 -9.35
N SER A 145 34.33 8.07 -9.13
CA SER A 145 35.03 8.91 -10.13
C SER A 145 36.46 8.45 -10.38
N SER A 146 37.12 7.85 -9.38
CA SER A 146 38.49 7.32 -9.49
C SER A 146 38.58 6.00 -10.25
N ARG A 147 37.44 5.36 -10.57
CA ARG A 147 37.38 4.12 -11.37
C ARG A 147 37.29 4.38 -12.88
N LYS A 148 37.04 5.63 -13.30
CA LYS A 148 36.97 6.04 -14.72
C LYS A 148 38.34 6.49 -15.22
#